data_AF-A0A962NFR2-F1
#
_entry.id   AF-A0A962NFR2-F1
#
_cell.length_a   1.000
_cell.length_b   1.000
_cell.length_c   1.000
_cell.angle_alpha   90.00
_cell.angle_beta   90.00
_cell.angle_gamma   90.00
#
_symmetry.space_group_name_H-M   'P 1'
#
loop_
_entity.id
_entity.type
_entity.pdbx_description
1 polymer ?
#
loop_
_entity_poly.entity_id
_entity_poly.type
_entity_poly.pdbx_seq_one_letter_code
_entity_poly.pdbx_strand_id
1 'polypeptide(L)'
;MPYVLGPHCFEPAVVLAPMAGVTDRPFRQLCRRLGADLVVGEMVSSDLSLYHTAKTRRRLDHAGEPEPVIVQIAGYDPRMLAEAARFNVDHGAQVIDINMGCPAKKVC
;
A
#
# COMPACT_ATOMS: atom_id res chain seq x y z
N MET A 1 -17.05 -14.07 10.33
CA MET A 1 -15.73 -14.30 10.94
C MET A 1 -14.96 -13.00 10.83
N PRO A 2 -14.35 -12.50 11.91
CA PRO A 2 -13.49 -11.33 11.86
C PRO A 2 -12.33 -11.54 10.89
N TYR A 3 -12.02 -10.52 10.11
CA TYR A 3 -10.78 -10.44 9.36
C TYR A 3 -9.70 -9.85 10.27
N VAL A 4 -8.62 -10.61 10.50
CA VAL A 4 -7.53 -10.23 11.41
C VAL A 4 -6.23 -10.07 10.62
N LEU A 5 -5.61 -8.90 10.73
CA LEU A 5 -4.36 -8.55 10.10
C LEU A 5 -3.39 -8.02 11.16
N GLY A 6 -2.56 -8.91 11.71
CA GLY A 6 -1.72 -8.58 12.86
C GLY A 6 -2.58 -8.11 14.05
N PRO A 7 -2.36 -6.89 14.60
CA PRO A 7 -3.17 -6.35 15.69
C PRO A 7 -4.50 -5.73 15.23
N HIS A 8 -4.78 -5.67 13.92
CA HIS A 8 -5.98 -5.03 13.37
C HIS A 8 -7.09 -6.05 13.15
N CYS A 9 -8.30 -5.76 13.64
CA CYS A 9 -9.47 -6.65 13.55
C CYS A 9 -10.67 -5.91 12.92
N PHE A 10 -11.37 -6.55 11.98
CA PHE A 10 -12.44 -5.95 11.18
C PHE A 10 -13.64 -6.90 11.03
N GLU A 11 -14.88 -6.40 11.13
CA GLU A 11 -16.11 -7.21 11.09
C GLU A 11 -17.29 -6.53 10.36
N PRO A 12 -17.69 -7.01 9.15
CA PRO A 12 -16.86 -7.69 8.15
C PRO A 12 -15.84 -6.71 7.53
N ALA A 13 -14.85 -7.20 6.76
CA ALA A 13 -13.91 -6.32 6.05
C ALA A 13 -14.24 -6.21 4.56
N VAL A 14 -14.56 -5.01 4.11
CA VAL A 14 -14.53 -4.60 2.70
C VAL A 14 -13.19 -3.92 2.44
N VAL A 15 -12.37 -4.54 1.59
CA VAL A 15 -11.02 -4.05 1.27
C VAL A 15 -11.01 -3.47 -0.15
N LEU A 16 -10.59 -2.21 -0.27
CA LEU A 16 -10.29 -1.62 -1.58
C LEU A 16 -8.95 -2.17 -2.08
N ALA A 17 -8.99 -2.89 -3.21
CA ALA A 17 -7.82 -3.46 -3.85
C ALA A 17 -6.85 -2.39 -4.37
N PRO A 18 -5.53 -2.63 -4.34
CA PRO A 18 -4.54 -1.73 -4.92
C PRO A 18 -4.63 -1.76 -6.44
N MET A 19 -4.81 -0.60 -7.06
CA MET A 19 -4.95 -0.45 -8.51
C MET A 19 -4.09 0.71 -9.00
N ALA A 20 -2.99 0.39 -9.68
CA ALA A 20 -2.08 1.38 -10.25
C ALA A 20 -2.83 2.37 -11.18
N GLY A 21 -2.65 3.67 -10.94
CA GLY A 21 -3.35 4.75 -11.64
C GLY A 21 -4.78 5.04 -11.17
N VAL A 22 -5.28 4.31 -10.15
CA VAL A 22 -6.67 4.45 -9.67
C VAL A 22 -6.71 4.73 -8.17
N THR A 23 -6.03 3.96 -7.34
CA THR A 23 -6.08 4.08 -5.87
C THR A 23 -5.13 5.15 -5.32
N ASP A 24 -5.26 6.37 -5.83
CA ASP A 24 -4.59 7.55 -5.28
C ASP A 24 -5.24 8.01 -3.95
N ARG A 25 -4.61 8.98 -3.26
CA ARG A 25 -5.09 9.43 -1.93
C ARG A 25 -6.54 9.93 -1.97
N PRO A 26 -6.96 10.82 -2.88
CA PRO A 26 -8.37 11.24 -2.97
C PRO A 26 -9.34 10.07 -3.16
N PHE A 27 -9.03 9.11 -4.04
CA PHE A 27 -9.90 7.97 -4.28
C PHE A 27 -10.02 7.06 -3.05
N ARG A 28 -8.91 6.78 -2.37
CA ARG A 28 -8.90 6.00 -1.12
C ARG A 28 -9.73 6.67 -0.03
N GLN A 29 -9.58 7.99 0.15
CA GLN A 29 -10.36 8.74 1.13
C GLN A 29 -11.86 8.70 0.80
N LEU A 30 -12.24 8.79 -0.48
CA LEU A 30 -13.61 8.64 -0.91
C LEU A 30 -14.15 7.24 -0.59
N CYS A 31 -13.41 6.18 -0.93
CA CYS A 31 -13.83 4.81 -0.63
C CYS A 31 -13.99 4.56 0.87
N ARG A 32 -13.10 5.09 1.73
CA ARG A 32 -13.28 5.03 3.18
C ARG A 32 -14.58 5.72 3.63
N ARG A 33 -14.85 6.93 3.12
CA ARG A 33 -16.09 7.66 3.41
C ARG A 33 -17.35 6.91 2.96
N LEU A 34 -17.22 6.02 1.98
CA LEU A 34 -18.31 5.18 1.47
C LEU A 34 -18.38 3.79 2.14
N GLY A 35 -17.55 3.52 3.15
CA GLY A 35 -17.64 2.31 3.97
C GLY A 35 -16.57 1.24 3.70
N ALA A 36 -15.46 1.57 3.02
CA ALA A 36 -14.32 0.65 2.95
C ALA A 36 -13.56 0.61 4.30
N ASP A 37 -13.47 -0.59 4.89
CA ASP A 37 -12.75 -0.84 6.16
C ASP A 37 -11.24 -0.73 5.99
N LEU A 38 -10.73 -1.18 4.85
CA LEU A 38 -9.33 -1.13 4.48
C LEU A 38 -9.17 -0.57 3.07
N VAL A 39 -8.13 0.24 2.89
CA VAL A 39 -7.75 0.76 1.58
C VAL A 39 -6.25 0.56 1.39
N VAL A 40 -5.87 0.10 0.20
CA VAL A 40 -4.47 -0.09 -0.17
C VAL A 40 -4.11 0.89 -1.28
N GLY A 41 -2.96 1.54 -1.14
CA GLY A 41 -2.39 2.45 -2.15
C GLY A 41 -2.05 1.76 -3.46
N GLU A 42 -1.76 2.53 -4.50
CA GLU A 42 -1.07 1.99 -5.66
C GLU A 42 0.26 1.33 -5.24
N MET A 43 0.65 0.26 -5.93
CA MET A 43 1.95 -0.38 -5.67
C MET A 43 3.14 0.56 -5.90
N VAL A 44 4.15 0.45 -5.05
CA VAL A 44 5.45 1.11 -5.20
C VAL A 44 6.56 0.09 -5.46
N SER A 45 7.61 0.52 -6.16
CA SER A 45 8.79 -0.33 -6.39
C SER A 45 9.53 -0.62 -5.09
N SER A 46 10.20 -1.76 -5.02
CA SER A 46 11.19 -2.04 -3.99
C SER A 46 12.51 -1.28 -4.21
N ASP A 47 12.70 -0.65 -5.36
CA ASP A 47 13.87 0.19 -5.64
C ASP A 47 13.74 1.56 -4.94
N LEU A 48 14.44 1.70 -3.80
CA LEU A 48 14.49 2.93 -3.01
C LEU A 48 15.04 4.13 -3.81
N SER A 49 15.82 3.90 -4.86
CA SER A 49 16.30 5.00 -5.71
C SER A 49 15.16 5.74 -6.38
N LEU A 50 13.97 5.14 -6.54
CA LEU A 50 12.80 5.77 -7.17
C LEU A 50 11.94 6.58 -6.18
N TYR A 51 12.24 6.58 -4.88
CA TYR A 51 11.37 7.17 -3.86
C TYR A 51 11.37 8.70 -3.87
N HIS A 52 12.42 9.33 -4.41
CA HIS A 52 12.47 10.77 -4.60
C HIS A 52 11.58 11.24 -5.77
N THR A 53 11.19 10.34 -6.67
CA THR A 53 10.40 10.70 -7.86
C THR A 53 9.00 11.16 -7.48
N ALA A 54 8.45 12.11 -8.24
CA ALA A 54 7.09 12.61 -8.00
C ALA A 54 6.03 11.50 -8.04
N LYS A 55 6.23 10.48 -8.89
CA LYS A 55 5.33 9.33 -9.00
C LYS A 55 5.28 8.54 -7.69
N THR A 56 6.42 8.12 -7.16
CA THR A 56 6.47 7.34 -5.91
C THR A 56 6.02 8.17 -4.73
N ARG A 57 6.43 9.44 -4.64
CA ARG A 57 5.98 10.34 -3.55
C ARG A 57 4.46 10.54 -3.51
N ARG A 58 3.79 10.59 -4.67
CA ARG A 58 2.32 10.66 -4.73
C ARG A 58 1.67 9.37 -4.26
N ARG A 59 2.25 8.21 -4.59
CA ARG A 59 1.74 6.90 -4.16
C ARG A 59 1.87 6.68 -2.65
N LEU A 60 2.96 7.21 -2.06
CA LEU A 60 3.26 7.17 -0.63
C LEU A 60 2.59 8.29 0.18
N ASP A 61 1.82 9.18 -0.45
CA ASP A 61 1.05 10.19 0.28
C ASP A 61 -0.18 9.55 0.91
N HIS A 62 -0.12 9.37 2.24
CA HIS A 62 -1.20 8.87 3.08
C HIS A 62 -1.71 9.93 4.07
N ALA A 63 -1.42 11.21 3.82
CA ALA A 63 -1.78 12.28 4.74
C ALA A 63 -3.29 12.32 5.04
N GLY A 64 -3.63 12.24 6.32
CA GLY A 64 -5.01 12.24 6.80
C GLY A 64 -5.76 10.91 6.63
N GLU A 65 -5.09 9.82 6.23
CA GLU A 65 -5.67 8.48 6.27
C GLU A 65 -5.59 7.91 7.71
N PRO A 66 -6.65 7.25 8.21
CA PRO A 66 -6.60 6.58 9.50
C PRO A 66 -5.79 5.27 9.41
N GLU A 67 -5.29 4.81 10.57
CA GLU A 67 -4.64 3.51 10.66
C GLU A 67 -5.61 2.35 10.38
N PRO A 68 -5.13 1.22 9.82
CA PRO A 68 -3.77 1.04 9.32
C PRO A 68 -3.56 1.66 7.93
N VAL A 69 -2.38 2.26 7.75
CA VAL A 69 -1.80 2.58 6.45
C VAL A 69 -1.15 1.32 5.89
N ILE A 70 -1.58 0.93 4.69
CA ILE A 70 -1.11 -0.26 3.98
C ILE A 70 -0.33 0.18 2.74
N VAL A 71 0.96 -0.14 2.69
CA VAL A 71 1.80 0.10 1.52
C VAL A 71 2.05 -1.23 0.81
N GLN A 72 1.64 -1.31 -0.46
CA GLN A 72 1.97 -2.44 -1.32
C GLN A 72 3.31 -2.18 -2.03
N ILE A 73 4.29 -3.06 -1.80
CA ILE A 73 5.59 -3.04 -2.48
C ILE A 73 5.66 -4.14 -3.54
N ALA A 74 6.37 -3.87 -4.63
CA ALA A 74 6.60 -4.81 -5.72
C ALA A 74 8.08 -4.87 -6.08
N GLY A 75 8.63 -6.07 -6.21
CA GLY A 75 10.05 -6.28 -6.44
C GLY A 75 10.37 -7.77 -6.59
N TYR A 76 11.60 -8.07 -7.02
CA TYR A 76 12.06 -9.44 -7.23
C TYR A 76 13.25 -9.83 -6.35
N ASP A 77 14.03 -8.84 -5.86
CA ASP A 77 15.16 -9.09 -4.98
C ASP A 77 14.70 -9.06 -3.50
N PRO A 78 14.94 -10.13 -2.72
CA PRO A 78 14.51 -10.18 -1.32
C PRO A 78 15.12 -9.11 -0.42
N ARG A 79 16.35 -8.68 -0.68
CA ARG A 79 17.02 -7.65 0.12
C ARG A 79 16.41 -6.28 -0.16
N MET A 80 16.18 -5.96 -1.44
CA MET A 80 15.47 -4.74 -1.83
C MET A 80 14.05 -4.69 -1.25
N LEU A 81 13.32 -5.81 -1.28
CA LEU A 81 11.99 -5.90 -0.66
C LEU A 81 12.04 -5.65 0.85
N ALA A 82 13.02 -6.23 1.55
CA ALA A 82 13.19 -6.04 2.99
C ALA A 82 13.56 -4.58 3.34
N GLU A 83 14.43 -3.95 2.55
CA GLU A 83 14.79 -2.54 2.72
C GLU A 83 13.62 -1.60 2.44
N ALA A 84 12.87 -1.83 1.37
CA ALA A 84 11.66 -1.08 1.06
C ALA A 84 10.59 -1.24 2.15
N ALA A 85 10.40 -2.45 2.68
CA ALA A 85 9.48 -2.69 3.79
C ALA A 85 9.88 -1.88 5.03
N ARG A 86 11.15 -1.95 5.44
CA ARG A 86 11.69 -1.18 6.58
C ARG A 86 11.52 0.31 6.38
N PHE A 87 11.87 0.82 5.20
CA PHE A 87 11.70 2.23 4.87
C PHE A 87 10.24 2.67 5.04
N ASN A 88 9.27 1.94 4.50
CA ASN A 88 7.86 2.33 4.59
C ASN A 88 7.32 2.24 6.02
N VAL A 89 7.77 1.25 6.81
CA VAL A 89 7.44 1.17 8.25
C VAL A 89 7.99 2.39 9.01
N ASP A 90 9.25 2.77 8.76
CA ASP A 90 9.87 3.96 9.37
C ASP A 90 9.14 5.27 8.97
N HIS A 91 8.36 5.24 7.87
CA HIS A 91 7.55 6.35 7.37
C HIS A 91 6.05 6.21 7.67
N GLY A 92 5.68 5.30 8.59
CA GLY A 92 4.33 5.23 9.17
C GLY A 92 3.40 4.19 8.56
N ALA A 93 3.89 3.26 7.73
CA ALA A 93 3.09 2.11 7.31
C ALA A 93 3.00 1.08 8.46
N GLN A 94 1.77 0.69 8.84
CA GLN A 94 1.54 -0.38 9.81
C GLN A 94 1.49 -1.76 9.14
N VAL A 95 1.20 -1.81 7.84
CA VAL A 95 1.14 -3.06 7.06
C VAL A 95 1.94 -2.90 5.77
N ILE A 96 2.78 -3.90 5.50
CA ILE A 96 3.45 -4.07 4.22
C ILE A 96 2.77 -5.23 3.47
N ASP A 97 2.28 -4.94 2.28
CA ASP A 97 1.73 -5.91 1.35
C ASP A 97 2.73 -6.17 0.21
N ILE A 98 2.88 -7.41 -0.24
CA ILE A 98 3.83 -7.78 -1.30
C ILE A 98 3.05 -8.16 -2.55
N ASN A 99 3.21 -7.38 -3.62
CA ASN A 99 2.55 -7.68 -4.88
C ASN A 99 3.17 -8.92 -5.54
N MET A 100 2.45 -10.05 -5.47
CA MET A 100 2.78 -11.31 -6.15
C MET A 100 1.76 -11.65 -7.24
N GLY A 101 0.91 -10.70 -7.63
CA GLY A 101 -0.26 -10.94 -8.48
C GLY A 101 -0.26 -10.23 -9.83
N CYS A 102 0.58 -9.19 -10.03
CA CYS A 102 0.55 -8.40 -11.26
C CYS A 102 1.11 -9.20 -12.47
N PRO A 103 0.34 -9.40 -13.55
CA PRO A 103 0.80 -10.11 -14.75
C PRO A 103 1.51 -9.21 -15.76
N ALA A 104 1.70 -7.92 -15.47
CA ALA A 104 2.25 -6.96 -16.42
C ALA A 104 3.71 -7.28 -16.78
N LYS A 105 4.08 -7.10 -18.06
CA LYS A 105 5.45 -7.40 -18.56
C LYS A 105 6.56 -6.59 -17.88
N LYS A 106 6.23 -5.43 -17.31
CA LYS A 106 7.12 -4.64 -16.47
C LYS A 106 6.45 -4.37 -15.13
N VAL A 107 7.01 -4.95 -14.08
CA VAL A 107 6.73 -4.65 -12.68
C VAL A 107 8.06 -4.20 -12.10
N CYS A 108 8.38 -2.91 -12.23
CA CYS A 108 9.64 -2.33 -11.75
C CYS A 108 9.44 -0.87 -11.37
#